data_AF-A0A920UNS3-F1
#
_entry.id   AF-A0A920UNS3-F1
#
_cell.length_a   1.000
_cell.length_b   1.000
_cell.length_c   1.000
_cell.angle_alpha   90.00
_cell.angle_beta   90.00
_cell.angle_gamma   90.00
#
_symmetry.space_group_name_H-M   'P 1'
#
loop_
_entity.id
_entity.type
_entity.pdbx_description
1 polymer ?
#
loop_
_entity_poly.entity_id
_entity_poly.type
_entity_poly.pdbx_seq_one_letter_code
_entity_poly.pdbx_strand_id
1 'polypeptide(L)' 'MMKIAVLRGDGIGPEVIDSALIVFGCDYFKIGHQFELIEVR' A
#
# COMPACT_ATOMS: atom_id res chain seq x y z
N MET A 1 -5.13 -1.05 -14.53
CA MET A 1 -5.38 -0.48 -13.19
C MET A 1 -5.56 -1.62 -12.22
N MET A 2 -4.59 -1.87 -11.33
CA MET A 2 -4.67 -2.95 -10.34
C MET A 2 -5.29 -2.43 -9.05
N LYS A 3 -6.22 -3.17 -8.44
CA LYS A 3 -6.78 -2.82 -7.13
C LYS A 3 -6.10 -3.67 -6.07
N ILE A 4 -5.60 -3.03 -5.01
CA ILE A 4 -4.89 -3.70 -3.91
C ILE A 4 -5.66 -3.44 -2.63
N ALA A 5 -6.14 -4.50 -2.00
CA ALA A 5 -6.71 -4.42 -0.67
C ALA A 5 -5.58 -4.29 0.37
N VAL A 6 -5.65 -3.26 1.21
CA VAL A 6 -4.72 -3.04 2.31
C VAL A 6 -5.39 -3.45 3.62
N LEU A 7 -4.79 -4.43 4.29
CA LEU A 7 -5.20 -4.93 5.60
C LEU A 7 -4.09 -4.60 6.59
N ARG A 8 -4.39 -3.71 7.53
CA ARG A 8 -3.42 -3.21 8.51
C ARG A 8 -3.21 -4.18 9.68
N GLY A 9 -4.20 -5.02 9.95
CA GLY A 9 -4.17 -5.95 11.08
C GLY A 9 -4.04 -5.22 12.43
N ASP A 10 -3.51 -5.93 13.41
CA ASP A 10 -3.41 -5.48 14.80
C ASP A 10 -1.94 -5.31 15.26
N GLY A 11 -1.75 -4.80 16.48
CA GLY A 11 -0.42 -4.60 17.07
C GLY A 11 0.36 -3.53 16.31
N ILE A 12 1.56 -3.89 15.85
CA ILE A 12 2.43 -3.00 15.04
C ILE A 12 2.10 -3.03 13.53
N GLY A 13 1.10 -3.80 13.13
CA GLY A 13 0.71 -3.96 11.73
C GLY A 13 0.44 -2.63 11.01
N PRO A 14 -0.33 -1.70 11.60
CA PRO A 14 -0.60 -0.40 10.99
C PRO A 14 0.66 0.40 10.66
N GLU A 15 1.62 0.54 11.59
CA GLU A 15 2.82 1.35 11.36
C GLU A 15 3.76 0.74 10.31
N VAL A 16 3.84 -0.60 10.28
CA VAL A 16 4.64 -1.33 9.29
C VAL A 16 4.02 -1.19 7.89
N ILE A 17 2.70 -1.30 7.79
CA ILE A 17 1.99 -1.15 6.51
C ILE A 17 2.11 0.27 5.96
N ASP A 18 2.00 1.30 6.81
CA ASP A 18 2.24 2.69 6.37
C ASP A 18 3.63 2.88 5.78
N SER A 19 4.65 2.32 6.43
CA SER A 19 6.02 2.38 5.95
C SER A 19 6.19 1.66 4.60
N ALA A 20 5.53 0.51 4.42
CA ALA A 20 5.55 -0.24 3.17
C ALA A 20 4.86 0.52 2.02
N LEU A 21 3.75 1.20 2.30
CA LEU A 21 3.02 1.98 1.28
C LEU A 21 3.83 3.18 0.78
N ILE A 22 4.68 3.79 1.61
CA ILE A 22 5.59 4.85 1.18
C ILE A 22 6.55 4.33 0.12
N VAL A 23 7.24 3.21 0.41
CA VAL A 23 8.18 2.59 -0.53
C VAL A 23 7.46 2.12 -1.79
N PHE A 24 6.32 1.46 -1.62
CA PHE A 24 5.50 0.96 -2.72
C PHE A 24 5.06 2.10 -3.63
N GLY A 25 4.60 3.23 -3.09
CA GLY A 25 4.28 4.42 -3.87
C GLY A 25 5.50 5.00 -4.59
N CYS A 26 6.62 5.20 -3.89
CA CYS A 26 7.82 5.83 -4.45
C CYS A 26 8.44 5.08 -5.63
N ASP A 27 8.47 3.74 -5.59
CA ASP A 27 9.07 2.96 -6.66
C ASP A 27 8.12 2.73 -7.83
N TYR A 28 6.81 2.61 -7.58
CA TYR A 28 5.86 2.32 -8.65
C TYR A 28 5.63 3.49 -9.62
N PHE A 29 5.71 4.74 -9.14
CA PHE A 29 5.68 5.92 -10.02
C PHE A 29 6.83 5.90 -11.04
N LYS A 30 7.95 5.23 -10.75
CA LYS A 30 9.08 5.09 -11.69
C LYS A 30 8.83 4.06 -12.79
N ILE A 31 7.87 3.15 -12.61
CA ILE A 31 7.61 1.99 -13.50
C ILE A 31 6.38 2.19 -14.39
N GLY A 32 5.63 3.29 -14.22
CA GLY A 32 4.49 3.65 -15.08
C GLY A 32 3.23 2.78 -14.87
N HIS A 33 3.22 1.93 -13.86
CA HIS A 33 2.06 1.13 -13.51
C HIS A 33 1.11 1.92 -12.59
N GLN A 34 -0.21 1.72 -12.74
CA GLN A 34 -1.24 2.41 -11.96
C GLN A 34 -2.05 1.42 -11.10
N PHE A 35 -2.23 1.77 -9.82
CA PHE A 35 -3.02 1.00 -8.88
C PHE A 35 -3.88 1.89 -7.98
N GLU A 36 -4.90 1.28 -7.41
CA GLU A 36 -5.79 1.87 -6.43
C GLU A 36 -5.66 1.08 -5.13
N LEU A 37 -5.26 1.75 -4.06
CA LEU A 37 -5.26 1.17 -2.72
C LEU A 37 -6.67 1.25 -2.14
N ILE A 38 -7.19 0.11 -1.71
CA ILE A 38 -8.50 0.00 -1.07
C ILE A 38 -8.25 -0.41 0.36
N GLU A 39 -8.47 0.51 1.30
CA GLU A 39 -8.43 0.16 2.72
C GLU A 39 -9.64 -0.70 3.08
N VAL A 40 -9.35 -1.84 3.72
CA VAL A 40 -10.37 -2.76 4.23
C VAL A 40 -10.33 -2.69 5.75
N ARG A 41 -11.48 -2.38 6.36
CA ARG A 41 -11.68 -2.32 7.81
C ARG A 41 -11.96 -3.71 8.38
#